data_AF-A0A7L4PF55-F1
#
_entry.id   AF-A0A7L4PF55-F1
#
_cell.length_a   1.000
_cell.length_b   1.000
_cell.length_c   1.000
_cell.angle_alpha   90.00
_cell.angle_beta   90.00
_cell.angle_gamma   90.00
#
_symmetry.space_group_name_H-M   'P 1'
#
loop_
_entity.id
_entity.type
_entity.pdbx_description
1 polymer ?
#
loop_
_entity_poly.entity_id
_entity_poly.type
_entity_poly.pdbx_seq_one_letter_code
_entity_poly.pdbx_strand_id
1 'polypeptide(L)'
;RTGAMTQDPVTRIVTRDQEKCVGCWMCAMVCPYGVITRAKEGRVAVKCDRCPDLDTPACVAACPTHTLIYAEEEEFAEKMRSDAASRIARGYRAGVL
;
A
#
# COMPACT_ATOMS: atom_id res chain seq x y z
N ARG A 1 -0.70 -24.93 3.48
CA ARG A 1 -0.40 -23.47 3.48
C ARG A 1 1.02 -23.31 3.99
N THR A 2 1.95 -22.70 3.25
CA THR A 2 3.36 -22.62 3.69
C THR A 2 3.65 -21.57 4.76
N GLY A 3 2.69 -20.67 5.03
CA GLY A 3 2.89 -19.56 5.96
C GLY A 3 3.78 -18.44 5.42
N ALA A 4 4.13 -18.46 4.13
CA ALA A 4 5.02 -17.47 3.54
C ALA A 4 4.45 -16.04 3.49
N MET A 5 3.12 -15.88 3.45
CA MET A 5 2.46 -14.57 3.50
C MET A 5 1.92 -14.36 4.91
N THR A 6 2.35 -13.29 5.56
CA THR A 6 1.91 -12.93 6.92
C THR A 6 1.50 -11.47 6.97
N GLN A 7 0.62 -11.12 7.91
CA GLN A 7 0.24 -9.75 8.19
C GLN A 7 0.74 -9.40 9.58
N ASP A 8 1.47 -8.30 9.70
CA ASP A 8 1.83 -7.75 10.99
C ASP A 8 0.57 -7.26 11.73
N PRO A 9 0.35 -7.63 13.01
CA PRO A 9 -0.89 -7.33 13.71
C PRO A 9 -1.08 -5.85 14.04
N VAL A 10 0.01 -5.07 14.10
CA VAL A 10 -0.02 -3.65 14.49
C VAL A 10 -0.06 -2.78 13.24
N THR A 11 0.99 -2.85 12.42
CA THR A 11 1.18 -2.03 11.21
C THR A 11 0.30 -2.48 10.04
N ARG A 12 -0.30 -3.67 10.13
CA ARG A 12 -1.12 -4.32 9.09
C ARG A 12 -0.38 -4.59 7.77
N ILE A 13 0.93 -4.43 7.75
CA ILE A 13 1.77 -4.68 6.59
C ILE A 13 1.74 -6.18 6.30
N VAL A 14 1.39 -6.53 5.07
CA VAL A 14 1.52 -7.90 4.59
C VAL A 14 2.92 -8.08 4.06
N THR A 15 3.67 -9.08 4.51
CA THR A 15 5.03 -9.38 4.06
C THR A 15 5.13 -10.80 3.51
N ARG A 16 6.20 -11.04 2.74
CA ARG A 16 6.55 -12.37 2.21
C ARG A 16 7.84 -12.84 2.87
N ASP A 17 7.77 -13.94 3.60
CA ASP A 17 8.95 -14.68 4.04
C ASP A 17 9.64 -15.32 2.83
N GLN A 18 10.92 -15.01 2.66
CA GLN A 18 11.68 -15.43 1.50
C GLN A 18 11.94 -16.92 1.45
N GLU A 19 12.26 -17.49 2.59
CA GLU A 19 12.70 -18.88 2.75
C GLU A 19 11.51 -19.84 2.70
N LYS A 20 10.34 -19.40 3.17
CA LYS A 20 9.10 -20.20 3.14
C LYS A 20 8.37 -20.16 1.79
N CYS A 21 8.76 -19.29 0.87
CA CYS A 21 8.08 -19.11 -0.41
C CYS A 21 8.46 -20.22 -1.41
N VAL A 22 7.56 -21.19 -1.61
CA VAL A 22 7.79 -22.32 -2.53
C VAL A 22 7.28 -22.08 -3.96
N GLY A 23 6.82 -20.87 -4.28
CA GLY A 23 6.30 -20.56 -5.63
C GLY A 23 5.04 -21.34 -6.01
N CYS A 24 4.12 -21.52 -5.05
CA CYS A 24 2.81 -22.16 -5.27
C CYS A 24 1.78 -21.24 -5.97
N TRP A 25 2.06 -19.94 -6.05
CA TRP A 25 1.24 -18.91 -6.70
C TRP A 25 -0.16 -18.69 -6.13
N MET A 26 -0.52 -19.36 -5.04
CA MET A 26 -1.82 -19.15 -4.37
C MET A 26 -2.06 -17.69 -4.00
N CYS A 27 -1.04 -17.00 -3.47
CA CYS A 27 -1.15 -15.58 -3.12
C CYS A 27 -1.48 -14.69 -4.33
N ALA A 28 -0.88 -14.95 -5.49
CA ALA A 28 -1.16 -14.22 -6.71
C ALA A 28 -2.58 -14.49 -7.22
N MET A 29 -3.03 -15.75 -7.17
CA MET A 29 -4.38 -16.13 -7.62
C MET A 29 -5.50 -15.54 -6.76
N VAL A 30 -5.30 -15.42 -5.44
CA VAL A 30 -6.34 -14.92 -4.52
C VAL A 30 -6.32 -13.41 -4.34
N CYS A 31 -5.28 -12.71 -4.82
CA CYS A 31 -5.19 -11.27 -4.67
C CYS A 31 -6.21 -10.57 -5.58
N PRO A 32 -7.24 -9.90 -5.03
CA PRO A 32 -8.27 -9.26 -5.84
C PRO A 32 -7.74 -8.07 -6.65
N TYR A 33 -6.58 -7.53 -6.27
CA TYR A 33 -5.95 -6.38 -6.91
C TYR A 33 -4.87 -6.76 -7.94
N GLY A 34 -4.51 -8.04 -8.06
CA GLY A 34 -3.50 -8.50 -9.02
C GLY A 34 -2.08 -7.96 -8.79
N VAL A 35 -1.75 -7.48 -7.59
CA VAL A 35 -0.47 -6.77 -7.30
C VAL A 35 0.71 -7.70 -6.97
N ILE A 36 0.50 -9.02 -6.91
CA ILE A 36 1.55 -9.99 -6.60
C ILE A 36 2.04 -10.64 -7.89
N THR A 37 3.32 -10.45 -8.19
CA THR A 37 3.97 -10.91 -9.42
C THR A 37 5.00 -11.99 -9.13
N ARG A 38 5.65 -12.51 -10.18
CA ARG A 38 6.76 -13.46 -10.06
C ARG A 38 8.07 -12.70 -10.22
N ALA A 39 9.08 -13.07 -9.44
CA ALA A 39 10.42 -12.57 -9.68
C ALA A 39 10.89 -12.98 -11.09
N LYS A 40 11.76 -12.16 -11.70
CA LYS A 40 12.43 -12.51 -12.97
C LYS A 40 13.29 -13.77 -12.83
N GLU A 41 13.91 -13.91 -11.66
CA GLU A 41 14.79 -15.01 -11.31
C GLU A 41 14.31 -15.63 -9.99
N GLY A 42 14.38 -16.95 -9.89
CA GLY A 42 13.85 -17.70 -8.75
C GLY A 42 12.34 -17.92 -8.82
N ARG A 43 11.89 -19.01 -8.18
CA ARG A 43 10.49 -19.41 -8.17
C ARG A 43 9.74 -18.77 -6.99
N VAL A 44 9.83 -17.44 -6.85
CA VAL A 44 9.27 -16.69 -5.71
C VAL A 44 8.28 -15.62 -6.13
N ALA A 45 7.30 -15.36 -5.25
CA ALA A 45 6.34 -14.28 -5.43
C ALA A 45 6.95 -12.94 -4.96
N VAL A 46 6.64 -11.86 -5.66
CA VAL A 46 7.14 -10.51 -5.39
C VAL A 46 5.95 -9.54 -5.29
N LYS A 47 6.04 -8.62 -4.35
CA LYS A 47 5.10 -7.52 -4.14
C LYS A 47 5.80 -6.40 -3.36
N CYS A 48 5.17 -5.24 -3.25
CA CYS A 48 5.62 -4.19 -2.33
C CYS A 48 5.72 -4.74 -0.90
N ASP A 49 6.85 -4.50 -0.24
CA ASP A 49 7.14 -4.85 1.16
C ASP A 49 7.05 -3.66 2.11
N ARG A 50 6.72 -2.47 1.57
CA ARG A 50 6.65 -1.19 2.28
C ARG A 50 8.02 -0.72 2.82
N CYS A 51 9.12 -1.11 2.16
CA CYS A 51 10.47 -0.60 2.43
C CYS A 51 10.87 -0.70 3.93
N PRO A 52 11.00 -1.91 4.50
CA PRO A 52 11.20 -2.10 5.94
C PRO A 52 12.48 -1.44 6.48
N ASP A 53 13.48 -1.20 5.62
CA ASP A 53 14.77 -0.63 6.00
C ASP A 53 14.83 0.91 5.85
N LEU A 54 13.71 1.56 5.51
CA LEU A 54 13.63 3.01 5.29
C LEU A 54 12.51 3.64 6.11
N ASP A 55 12.80 4.76 6.78
CA ASP A 55 11.79 5.53 7.52
C ASP A 55 10.70 6.08 6.59
N THR A 56 11.08 6.48 5.38
CA THR A 56 10.17 6.91 4.31
C THR A 56 10.29 5.97 3.12
N PRO A 57 9.19 5.37 2.61
CA PRO A 57 9.26 4.50 1.45
C PRO A 57 9.89 5.20 0.25
N ALA A 58 10.76 4.47 -0.47
CA ALA A 58 11.53 5.05 -1.57
C ALA A 58 10.64 5.69 -2.65
N CYS A 59 9.47 5.10 -2.93
CA CYS A 59 8.52 5.66 -3.89
C CYS A 59 7.93 7.01 -3.44
N VAL A 60 7.71 7.19 -2.13
CA VAL A 60 7.21 8.45 -1.55
C VAL A 60 8.30 9.51 -1.61
N ALA A 61 9.52 9.17 -1.17
CA ALA A 61 10.66 10.08 -1.20
C ALA A 61 11.01 10.55 -2.62
N ALA A 62 10.87 9.67 -3.62
CA ALA A 62 11.18 9.98 -5.01
C ALA A 62 10.06 10.79 -5.72
N CYS A 63 8.88 10.98 -5.13
CA CYS A 63 7.75 11.59 -5.81
C CYS A 63 7.94 13.11 -5.98
N PRO A 64 8.18 13.63 -7.20
CA PRO A 64 8.54 15.03 -7.40
C PRO A 64 7.36 16.00 -7.19
N THR A 65 6.14 15.51 -7.34
CA THR A 65 4.91 16.29 -7.16
C THR A 65 4.32 16.16 -5.76
N HIS A 66 4.97 15.38 -4.88
CA HIS A 66 4.48 15.10 -3.52
C HIS A 66 3.04 14.56 -3.48
N THR A 67 2.64 13.83 -4.54
CA THR A 67 1.31 13.21 -4.63
C THR A 67 1.18 11.99 -3.73
N LEU A 68 2.28 11.24 -3.55
CA LEU A 68 2.34 10.14 -2.60
C LEU A 68 2.59 10.70 -1.20
N ILE A 69 1.74 10.32 -0.24
CA ILE A 69 1.82 10.75 1.15
C ILE A 69 2.00 9.49 2.01
N TYR A 70 2.94 9.56 2.95
CA TYR A 70 3.14 8.55 3.98
C TYR A 70 2.71 9.12 5.32
N ALA A 71 1.66 8.56 5.91
CA ALA A 71 1.05 9.05 7.14
C ALA A 71 0.33 7.90 7.86
N GLU A 72 0.03 8.11 9.13
CA GLU A 72 -0.83 7.22 9.91
C GLU A 72 -2.29 7.33 9.43
N GLU A 73 -3.07 6.26 9.64
CA GLU A 73 -4.44 6.15 9.13
C GLU A 73 -5.33 7.27 9.64
N GLU A 74 -5.27 7.59 10.94
CA GLU A 74 -6.09 8.62 11.57
C GLU A 74 -5.77 10.01 11.01
N GLU A 75 -4.49 10.35 10.91
CA GLU A 75 -4.03 11.64 10.36
C GLU A 75 -4.49 11.80 8.90
N PHE A 76 -4.28 10.76 8.09
CA PHE A 76 -4.69 10.78 6.69
C PHE A 76 -6.20 10.92 6.56
N ALA A 77 -6.97 10.15 7.34
CA ALA A 77 -8.42 10.19 7.31
C ALA A 77 -8.99 11.55 7.74
N GLU A 78 -8.40 12.19 8.76
CA GLU A 78 -8.80 13.53 9.18
C GLU A 78 -8.55 14.57 8.07
N LYS A 79 -7.35 14.54 7.48
CA LYS A 79 -7.00 15.44 6.36
C LYS A 79 -7.97 15.28 5.19
N MET A 80 -8.26 14.03 4.79
CA MET A 80 -9.17 13.75 3.67
C MET A 80 -10.60 14.20 3.97
N ARG A 81 -11.10 13.99 5.19
CA ARG A 81 -12.42 14.46 5.63
C ARG A 81 -12.52 15.99 5.55
N SER A 82 -11.50 16.70 6.05
CA SER A 82 -11.44 18.17 6.02
C SER A 82 -11.34 18.73 4.60
N ASP A 83 -10.55 18.11 3.71
CA ASP A 83 -10.47 18.54 2.30
C ASP A 83 -11.80 18.30 1.58
N ALA A 84 -12.42 17.13 1.75
CA ALA A 84 -13.73 16.82 1.17
C ALA A 84 -14.81 17.83 1.62
N ALA A 85 -14.89 18.12 2.92
CA ALA A 85 -15.82 19.12 3.47
C ALA A 85 -15.58 20.51 2.85
N SER A 86 -14.31 20.91 2.75
CA SER A 86 -13.92 22.19 2.14
C SER A 86 -14.30 22.27 0.67
N ARG A 87 -14.15 21.17 -0.09
CA ARG A 87 -14.53 21.09 -1.51
C ARG A 87 -16.02 21.23 -1.70
N ILE A 88 -16.82 20.55 -0.88
CA ILE A 88 -18.29 20.66 -0.91
C ILE A 88 -18.73 22.09 -0.58
N ALA A 89 -18.21 22.67 0.51
CA ALA A 89 -18.54 24.04 0.90
C ALA A 89 -18.17 25.07 -0.18
N ARG A 90 -17.02 24.89 -0.86
CA ARG A 90 -16.62 25.73 -2.00
C ARG A 90 -17.57 25.58 -3.18
N GLY A 91 -17.97 24.35 -3.52
CA GLY A 91 -18.91 24.11 -4.62
C GLY A 91 -20.28 24.74 -4.38
N TYR A 92 -20.81 24.64 -3.16
CA TYR A 92 -22.07 25.29 -2.76
C TYR A 92 -21.98 26.82 -2.89
N ARG A 93 -20.90 27.43 -2.38
CA ARG A 93 -20.68 28.89 -2.49
C ARG A 93 -20.52 29.38 -3.93
N ALA A 94 -19.97 28.54 -4.80
CA ALA A 94 -19.76 28.85 -6.21
C ALA A 94 -20.99 28.52 -7.10
N GLY A 95 -22.08 27.97 -6.54
CA GLY A 95 -23.30 27.63 -7.27
C GLY A 95 -23.14 26.50 -8.29
N VAL A 96 -22.14 25.65 -8.12
CA VAL A 96 -21.81 24.51 -9.02
C VAL A 96 -22.06 23.15 -8.36
N LEU A 97 -22.58 23.16 -7.12
CA LEU A 97 -23.23 22.05 -6.42
C LEU A 97 -24.62 22.52 -6.01
#